data_AF-A0A7Y2B709-F1
#
_entry.id   AF-A0A7Y2B709-F1
#
_cell.length_a   1.000
_cell.length_b   1.000
_cell.length_c   1.000
_cell.angle_alpha   90.00
_cell.angle_beta   90.00
_cell.angle_gamma   90.00
#
_symmetry.space_group_name_H-M   'P 1'
#
loop_
_entity.id
_entity.type
_entity.pdbx_description
1 polymer ?
#
loop_
_entity_poly.entity_id
_entity_poly.type
_entity_poly.pdbx_seq_one_letter_code
_entity_poly.pdbx_strand_id
1 'polypeptide(L)'
;MSVTGMKRGRIRPLFTALLLFLGALATGCGNKPGDTPEKSAATDGEEASEPRVFVFDCDADRSFTAKITDNGERVIITLPDTRFALPRVRSASGEKFGDGITSFWTKGEEAELVLQDDTYRNCVSNPREAVWEEARLRGADFRATGNEPPWRLELFKRSRARFITGYDEAVYEFSSPETHQASVANATALRYTNDDHELIVEIRNELCSDSMSGARAGAAVFATFNGQRFTGCGRILRGPNKR
;
A
#
# COMPACT_ATOMS: atom_id res chain seq x y z
N MET A 1 -30.23 47.94 29.28
CA MET A 1 -31.60 47.39 29.15
C MET A 1 -31.49 46.08 28.36
N SER A 2 -31.90 44.88 28.81
CA SER A 2 -32.95 44.47 29.78
C SER A 2 -34.36 44.78 29.25
N VAL A 3 -35.32 43.86 29.07
CA VAL A 3 -35.42 42.38 29.26
C VAL A 3 -36.46 41.88 28.21
N THR A 4 -36.45 40.67 27.63
CA THR A 4 -37.16 39.42 28.06
C THR A 4 -37.48 38.59 26.80
N GLY A 5 -37.76 37.27 26.86
CA GLY A 5 -38.35 36.58 25.69
C GLY A 5 -38.57 35.06 25.66
N MET A 6 -38.50 34.30 26.76
CA MET A 6 -38.62 32.83 26.71
C MET A 6 -40.08 32.32 26.65
N LYS A 7 -40.40 31.39 25.74
CA LYS A 7 -41.61 30.53 25.80
C LYS A 7 -41.32 29.06 25.45
N ARG A 8 -42.09 28.15 26.07
CA ARG A 8 -42.06 26.68 25.93
C ARG A 8 -43.44 26.17 25.46
N GLY A 9 -43.48 25.00 24.80
CA GLY A 9 -44.69 24.25 24.43
C GLY A 9 -44.41 23.37 23.20
N ARG A 10 -44.31 22.03 23.19
CA ARG A 10 -44.92 20.89 23.95
C ARG A 10 -46.22 20.38 23.30
N ILE A 11 -46.41 19.04 23.35
CA ILE A 11 -47.61 18.21 23.05
C ILE A 11 -47.53 17.35 21.75
N ARG A 12 -47.29 16.04 21.96
CA ARG A 12 -47.86 14.87 21.25
C ARG A 12 -49.06 14.34 22.10
N PRO A 13 -49.84 13.29 21.76
CA PRO A 13 -49.97 12.50 20.50
C PRO A 13 -51.46 12.40 20.03
N LEU A 14 -51.79 11.48 19.11
CA LEU A 14 -53.13 10.86 19.08
C LEU A 14 -53.13 9.40 18.55
N PHE A 15 -54.15 8.66 19.02
CA PHE A 15 -54.64 7.29 18.79
C PHE A 15 -54.83 6.87 17.31
N THR A 16 -55.17 5.63 16.89
CA THR A 16 -55.68 4.35 17.50
C THR A 16 -55.24 3.18 16.56
N ALA A 17 -55.46 1.86 16.71
CA ALA A 17 -56.07 0.92 17.68
C ALA A 17 -55.34 -0.45 17.49
N LEU A 18 -55.15 -1.33 18.49
CA LEU A 18 -56.07 -2.30 19.13
C LEU A 18 -56.82 -3.27 18.20
N LEU A 19 -56.41 -4.55 18.23
CA LEU A 19 -57.29 -5.72 18.05
C LEU A 19 -56.73 -6.91 18.86
N LEU A 20 -57.57 -7.54 19.67
CA LEU A 20 -57.26 -8.73 20.48
C LEU A 20 -57.87 -9.97 19.83
N PHE A 21 -57.24 -11.13 19.97
CA PHE A 21 -57.98 -12.39 20.11
C PHE A 21 -57.27 -13.36 21.06
N LEU A 22 -58.04 -14.32 21.57
CA LEU A 22 -57.73 -15.06 22.80
C LEU A 22 -57.31 -16.52 22.56
N GLY A 23 -56.41 -17.02 23.42
CA GLY A 23 -56.63 -18.27 24.15
C GLY A 23 -56.08 -19.58 23.59
N ALA A 24 -55.11 -20.16 24.30
CA ALA A 24 -55.21 -21.49 24.92
C ALA A 24 -53.93 -21.79 25.75
N LEU A 25 -54.06 -22.35 26.96
CA LEU A 25 -52.93 -22.98 27.65
C LEU A 25 -52.95 -24.49 27.40
N ALA A 26 -51.78 -25.06 27.10
CA ALA A 26 -51.53 -26.49 27.21
C ALA A 26 -50.10 -26.69 27.76
N THR A 27 -49.99 -27.20 28.98
CA THR A 27 -48.70 -27.53 29.60
C THR A 27 -48.20 -28.87 29.08
N GLY A 28 -46.99 -28.90 28.51
CA GLY A 28 -46.34 -30.12 28.04
C GLY A 28 -44.84 -30.10 28.29
N CYS A 29 -44.37 -30.70 29.38
CA CYS A 29 -42.96 -30.96 29.59
C CYS A 29 -42.53 -32.16 28.73
N GLY A 30 -41.56 -31.97 27.84
CA GLY A 30 -41.11 -33.00 26.92
C GLY A 30 -39.63 -32.85 26.55
N ASN A 31 -38.72 -33.21 27.45
CA ASN A 31 -37.31 -33.36 27.10
C ASN A 31 -37.16 -34.47 26.04
N LYS A 32 -36.56 -34.12 24.89
CA LYS A 32 -35.92 -35.08 23.99
C LYS A 32 -34.42 -34.74 23.86
N PRO A 33 -33.53 -35.73 23.86
CA PRO A 33 -32.10 -35.49 23.81
C PRO A 33 -31.57 -35.41 22.36
N GLY A 34 -30.53 -34.61 22.17
CA GLY A 34 -29.37 -35.08 21.39
C GLY A 34 -29.43 -35.07 19.86
N ASP A 35 -30.06 -34.08 19.22
CA ASP A 35 -29.67 -33.70 17.85
C ASP A 35 -28.54 -32.66 17.93
N THR A 36 -27.29 -33.12 17.86
CA THR A 36 -26.13 -32.23 17.70
C THR A 36 -26.12 -31.67 16.27
N PRO A 37 -26.16 -30.34 16.06
CA PRO A 37 -25.95 -29.78 14.74
C PRO A 37 -24.56 -30.20 14.24
N GLU A 38 -24.54 -31.00 13.17
CA GLU A 38 -23.32 -31.50 12.57
C GLU A 38 -22.40 -30.31 12.26
N LYS A 39 -21.16 -30.36 12.78
CA LYS A 39 -20.20 -29.25 12.67
C LYS A 39 -19.78 -29.12 11.21
N SER A 40 -20.57 -28.37 10.45
CA SER A 40 -20.31 -28.05 9.05
C SER A 40 -18.85 -27.66 8.90
N ALA A 41 -18.11 -28.43 8.10
CA ALA A 41 -16.70 -28.19 7.90
C ALA A 41 -16.57 -26.81 7.24
N ALA A 42 -16.00 -25.86 7.98
CA ALA A 42 -15.50 -24.65 7.36
C ALA A 42 -14.51 -25.12 6.28
N THR A 43 -14.83 -24.87 5.02
CA THR A 43 -13.82 -24.89 3.98
C THR A 43 -12.95 -23.69 4.28
N ASP A 44 -11.82 -23.93 4.95
CA ASP A 44 -10.82 -22.90 5.22
C ASP A 44 -10.35 -22.37 3.86
N GLY A 45 -10.89 -21.22 3.48
CA GLY A 45 -10.45 -20.50 2.29
C GLY A 45 -9.03 -20.06 2.56
N GLU A 46 -8.07 -20.66 1.85
CA GLU A 46 -6.65 -20.35 1.99
C GLU A 46 -6.40 -18.92 1.47
N GLU A 47 -6.60 -17.95 2.36
CA GLU A 47 -6.51 -16.52 2.08
C GLU A 47 -5.10 -16.20 1.58
N ALA A 48 -5.01 -15.79 0.31
CA ALA A 48 -3.74 -15.73 -0.40
C ALA A 48 -2.85 -14.66 0.22
N SER A 49 -1.67 -15.05 0.72
CA SER A 49 -0.82 -14.12 1.46
C SER A 49 -0.22 -13.06 0.53
N GLU A 50 -0.39 -11.79 0.88
CA GLU A 50 0.10 -10.66 0.08
C GLU A 50 1.59 -10.79 -0.30
N PRO A 51 2.00 -10.49 -1.55
CA PRO A 51 3.38 -10.69 -1.99
C PRO A 51 4.38 -9.78 -1.25
N ARG A 52 5.37 -10.39 -0.61
CA ARG A 52 6.40 -9.68 0.16
C ARG A 52 7.55 -9.25 -0.75
N VAL A 53 7.80 -7.94 -0.81
CA VAL A 53 8.88 -7.34 -1.60
C VAL A 53 10.05 -6.98 -0.67
N PHE A 54 11.22 -7.52 -0.97
CA PHE A 54 12.48 -7.17 -0.35
C PHE A 54 13.44 -6.58 -1.39
N VAL A 55 14.25 -5.62 -0.98
CA VAL A 55 15.47 -5.23 -1.70
C VAL A 55 16.63 -5.54 -0.76
N PHE A 56 17.67 -6.19 -1.29
CA PHE A 56 18.87 -6.54 -0.54
C PHE A 56 20.08 -5.84 -1.14
N ASP A 57 20.85 -5.14 -0.30
CA ASP A 57 22.15 -4.57 -0.65
C ASP A 57 23.25 -5.52 -0.16
N CYS A 58 24.28 -5.75 -0.99
CA CYS A 58 25.27 -6.82 -0.84
C CYS A 58 26.71 -6.31 -1.11
N ASP A 59 27.70 -7.19 -0.91
CA ASP A 59 29.11 -6.91 -1.25
C ASP A 59 29.31 -6.40 -2.70
N ALA A 60 30.27 -5.47 -2.84
CA ALA A 60 30.69 -4.81 -4.07
C ALA A 60 29.63 -3.90 -4.71
N ASP A 61 28.88 -3.16 -3.89
CA ASP A 61 27.82 -2.22 -4.29
C ASP A 61 26.72 -2.86 -5.17
N ARG A 62 26.53 -4.18 -5.01
CA ARG A 62 25.52 -4.97 -5.73
C ARG A 62 24.23 -5.01 -4.92
N SER A 63 23.09 -5.00 -5.61
CA SER A 63 21.79 -5.22 -4.97
C SER A 63 20.85 -6.04 -5.86
N PHE A 64 19.80 -6.60 -5.26
CA PHE A 64 18.73 -7.30 -5.97
C PHE A 64 17.38 -7.15 -5.28
N THR A 65 16.30 -7.30 -6.04
CA THR A 65 14.93 -7.40 -5.51
C THR A 65 14.52 -8.86 -5.42
N ALA A 66 13.92 -9.25 -4.30
CA ALA A 66 13.24 -10.53 -4.11
C ALA A 66 11.76 -10.28 -3.82
N LYS A 67 10.87 -10.62 -4.77
CA LYS A 67 9.43 -10.63 -4.54
C LYS A 67 8.96 -12.06 -4.26
N ILE A 68 8.65 -12.37 -3.01
CA ILE A 68 8.02 -13.63 -2.64
C ILE A 68 6.52 -13.53 -2.96
N THR A 69 5.96 -14.58 -3.54
CA THR A 69 4.60 -14.64 -4.11
C THR A 69 4.03 -16.04 -3.93
N ASP A 70 2.78 -16.25 -4.33
CA ASP A 70 2.12 -17.56 -4.43
C ASP A 70 2.12 -18.29 -3.06
N ASN A 71 1.52 -17.64 -2.06
CA ASN A 71 1.47 -18.06 -0.65
C ASN A 71 2.83 -18.33 0.02
N GLY A 72 3.93 -17.91 -0.60
CA GLY A 72 5.30 -18.15 -0.15
C GLY A 72 6.03 -19.26 -0.91
N GLU A 73 5.36 -19.93 -1.85
CA GLU A 73 5.91 -21.08 -2.60
C GLU A 73 6.75 -20.67 -3.83
N ARG A 74 6.81 -19.38 -4.18
CA ARG A 74 7.70 -18.85 -5.22
C ARG A 74 8.38 -17.56 -4.81
N VAL A 75 9.59 -17.33 -5.32
CA VAL A 75 10.24 -16.01 -5.33
C VAL A 75 10.54 -15.60 -6.78
N ILE A 76 10.36 -14.33 -7.08
CA ILE A 76 10.85 -13.68 -8.29
C ILE A 76 12.06 -12.84 -7.89
N ILE A 77 13.23 -13.21 -8.39
CA ILE A 77 14.46 -12.44 -8.25
C ILE A 77 14.57 -11.48 -9.44
N THR A 78 14.92 -10.22 -9.18
CA THR A 78 15.25 -9.23 -10.21
C THR A 78 16.62 -8.63 -9.93
N LEU A 79 17.53 -8.83 -10.87
CA LEU A 79 18.85 -8.20 -10.96
C LEU A 79 18.77 -6.97 -11.90
N PRO A 80 19.82 -6.15 -12.05
CA PRO A 80 19.79 -4.97 -12.93
C PRO A 80 19.53 -5.27 -14.41
N ASP A 81 19.88 -6.48 -14.87
CA ASP A 81 19.85 -6.95 -16.26
C ASP A 81 18.81 -8.06 -16.50
N THR A 82 18.59 -8.95 -15.53
CA THR A 82 17.76 -10.15 -15.68
C THR A 82 16.76 -10.35 -14.54
N ARG A 83 15.74 -11.18 -14.78
CA ARG A 83 14.77 -11.62 -13.76
C ARG A 83 14.38 -13.08 -13.99
N PHE A 84 14.21 -13.81 -12.90
CA PHE A 84 13.87 -15.24 -12.92
C PHE A 84 13.04 -15.60 -11.69
N ALA A 85 12.39 -16.77 -11.71
CA ALA A 85 11.53 -17.22 -10.63
C ALA A 85 11.94 -18.60 -10.13
N LEU A 86 12.21 -18.73 -8.83
CA LEU A 86 12.60 -19.98 -8.19
C LEU A 86 11.43 -20.54 -7.35
N PRO A 87 11.17 -21.86 -7.37
CA PRO A 87 10.23 -22.49 -6.46
C PRO A 87 10.84 -22.57 -5.06
N ARG A 88 9.99 -22.60 -4.02
CA ARG A 88 10.40 -22.87 -2.65
C ARG A 88 10.95 -24.29 -2.51
N VAL A 89 11.97 -24.44 -1.67
CA VAL A 89 12.60 -25.73 -1.34
C VAL A 89 12.78 -25.86 0.18
N ARG A 90 12.91 -27.10 0.66
CA ARG A 90 13.05 -27.35 2.11
C ARG A 90 14.36 -26.77 2.65
N SER A 91 14.27 -26.13 3.82
CA SER A 91 15.37 -25.53 4.57
C SER A 91 15.33 -26.01 6.02
N ALA A 92 16.47 -25.95 6.73
CA ALA A 92 16.53 -26.19 8.17
C ALA A 92 16.20 -24.93 9.00
N SER A 93 16.36 -23.74 8.41
CA SER A 93 16.05 -22.43 8.99
C SER A 93 15.97 -21.40 7.86
N GLY A 94 15.19 -20.33 8.02
CA GLY A 94 14.96 -19.33 6.97
C GLY A 94 14.14 -19.85 5.79
N GLU A 95 13.80 -18.96 4.87
CA GLU A 95 13.13 -19.34 3.61
C GLU A 95 14.19 -19.69 2.56
N LYS A 96 14.03 -20.79 1.82
CA LYS A 96 14.89 -21.14 0.69
C LYS A 96 14.08 -21.40 -0.57
N PHE A 97 14.62 -20.94 -1.68
CA PHE A 97 14.09 -21.14 -3.03
C PHE A 97 15.23 -21.57 -3.95
N GLY A 98 14.98 -22.41 -4.94
CA GLY A 98 16.01 -22.81 -5.90
C GLY A 98 15.60 -23.94 -6.85
N ASP A 99 16.38 -24.10 -7.91
CA ASP A 99 16.20 -25.13 -8.96
C ASP A 99 17.26 -26.26 -8.91
N GLY A 100 18.28 -26.09 -8.05
CA GLY A 100 19.41 -27.01 -7.91
C GLY A 100 20.74 -26.46 -8.45
N ILE A 101 20.69 -25.40 -9.27
CA ILE A 101 21.84 -24.62 -9.75
C ILE A 101 21.83 -23.24 -9.10
N THR A 102 20.71 -22.54 -9.21
CA THR A 102 20.44 -21.23 -8.60
C THR A 102 19.72 -21.44 -7.27
N SER A 103 20.09 -20.68 -6.24
CA SER A 103 19.29 -20.64 -5.00
C SER A 103 19.34 -19.29 -4.28
N PHE A 104 18.19 -18.86 -3.78
CA PHE A 104 18.03 -17.73 -2.88
C PHE A 104 17.66 -18.24 -1.49
N TRP A 105 18.32 -17.72 -0.45
CA TRP A 105 18.00 -17.97 0.95
C TRP A 105 17.90 -16.65 1.71
N THR A 106 16.96 -16.56 2.65
CA THR A 106 16.80 -15.38 3.51
C THR A 106 16.32 -15.74 4.91
N LYS A 107 16.77 -14.97 5.91
CA LYS A 107 16.39 -15.13 7.31
C LYS A 107 16.50 -13.80 8.06
N GLY A 108 15.36 -13.27 8.51
CA GLY A 108 15.32 -11.94 9.13
C GLY A 108 15.70 -10.87 8.11
N GLU A 109 16.81 -10.18 8.34
CA GLU A 109 17.35 -9.17 7.43
C GLU A 109 18.47 -9.72 6.52
N GLU A 110 18.99 -10.92 6.77
CA GLU A 110 20.10 -11.53 6.03
C GLU A 110 19.63 -12.32 4.80
N ALA A 111 20.43 -12.31 3.72
CA ALA A 111 20.24 -13.17 2.57
C ALA A 111 21.55 -13.68 1.92
N GLU A 112 21.42 -14.74 1.11
CA GLU A 112 22.42 -15.16 0.12
C GLU A 112 21.69 -15.49 -1.20
N LEU A 113 22.25 -15.05 -2.33
CA LEU A 113 21.80 -15.46 -3.66
C LEU A 113 22.97 -16.09 -4.43
N VAL A 114 22.91 -17.41 -4.60
CA VAL A 114 23.83 -18.21 -5.39
C VAL A 114 23.30 -18.31 -6.82
N LEU A 115 24.10 -17.89 -7.79
CA LEU A 115 23.91 -18.11 -9.22
C LEU A 115 24.87 -19.23 -9.69
N GLN A 116 24.78 -19.63 -10.96
CA GLN A 116 25.66 -20.67 -11.52
C GLN A 116 27.16 -20.33 -11.38
N ASP A 117 27.54 -19.08 -11.65
CA ASP A 117 28.94 -18.63 -11.75
C ASP A 117 29.26 -17.42 -10.84
N ASP A 118 28.35 -17.02 -9.94
CA ASP A 118 28.50 -15.88 -9.02
C ASP A 118 27.75 -16.13 -7.69
N THR A 119 28.10 -15.39 -6.64
CA THR A 119 27.31 -15.34 -5.40
C THR A 119 27.24 -13.91 -4.86
N TYR A 120 26.03 -13.47 -4.58
CA TYR A 120 25.73 -12.26 -3.82
C TYR A 120 25.82 -12.62 -2.33
N ARG A 121 26.81 -12.05 -1.63
CA ARG A 121 27.18 -12.37 -0.24
C ARG A 121 26.99 -11.15 0.65
N ASN A 122 26.90 -11.41 1.96
CA ASN A 122 26.70 -10.40 3.01
C ASN A 122 25.52 -9.46 2.72
N CYS A 123 24.45 -10.03 2.16
CA CYS A 123 23.29 -9.25 1.73
C CYS A 123 22.39 -8.91 2.90
N VAL A 124 22.06 -7.62 3.05
CA VAL A 124 21.21 -7.08 4.12
C VAL A 124 19.98 -6.41 3.52
N SER A 125 18.82 -6.65 4.12
CA SER A 125 17.54 -6.07 3.73
C SER A 125 17.57 -4.56 3.85
N ASN A 126 17.21 -3.87 2.77
CA ASN A 126 17.00 -2.43 2.73
C ASN A 126 15.49 -2.13 2.68
N PRO A 127 14.79 -2.10 3.84
CA PRO A 127 13.35 -1.82 3.90
C PRO A 127 13.03 -0.39 3.42
N ARG A 128 14.00 0.53 3.47
CA ARG A 128 13.82 1.90 2.96
C ARG A 128 13.63 1.90 1.44
N GLU A 129 14.43 1.12 0.71
CA GLU A 129 14.36 1.00 -0.75
C GLU A 129 13.19 0.10 -1.18
N ALA A 130 12.91 -0.97 -0.43
CA ALA A 130 11.79 -1.88 -0.70
C ALA A 130 10.44 -1.15 -0.84
N VAL A 131 10.18 -0.11 -0.05
CA VAL A 131 8.96 0.73 -0.11
C VAL A 131 8.81 1.51 -1.44
N TRP A 132 9.91 1.79 -2.15
CA TRP A 132 9.87 2.42 -3.48
C TRP A 132 9.82 1.38 -4.60
N GLU A 133 10.52 0.25 -4.43
CA GLU A 133 10.48 -0.87 -5.36
C GLU A 133 9.08 -1.52 -5.41
N GLU A 134 8.42 -1.66 -4.27
CA GLU A 134 7.03 -2.12 -4.17
C GLU A 134 6.05 -1.18 -4.92
N ALA A 135 6.29 0.13 -4.86
CA ALA A 135 5.55 1.12 -5.67
C ALA A 135 5.84 0.97 -7.18
N ARG A 136 7.09 0.69 -7.57
CA ARG A 136 7.47 0.39 -8.96
C ARG A 136 6.79 -0.89 -9.45
N LEU A 137 6.67 -1.91 -8.59
CA LEU A 137 5.99 -3.17 -8.89
C LEU A 137 4.46 -3.03 -8.95
N ARG A 138 3.86 -2.07 -8.24
CA ARG A 138 2.48 -1.56 -8.50
C ARG A 138 2.35 -0.80 -9.83
N GLY A 139 3.45 -0.54 -10.53
CA GLY A 139 3.47 0.16 -11.82
C GLY A 139 3.54 1.69 -11.73
N ALA A 140 3.87 2.26 -10.57
CA ALA A 140 4.17 3.67 -10.45
C ALA A 140 5.49 4.00 -11.18
N ASP A 141 5.54 5.14 -11.88
CA ASP A 141 6.75 5.62 -12.55
C ASP A 141 7.40 6.84 -11.91
N PHE A 142 6.73 7.44 -10.93
CA PHE A 142 7.28 8.43 -10.02
C PHE A 142 6.65 8.25 -8.65
N ARG A 143 7.43 8.45 -7.58
CA ARG A 143 6.96 8.45 -6.20
C ARG A 143 7.54 9.66 -5.45
N ALA A 144 6.79 10.16 -4.48
CA ALA A 144 7.24 11.19 -3.55
C ALA A 144 6.70 10.93 -2.13
N THR A 145 7.36 11.54 -1.14
CA THR A 145 6.99 11.45 0.27
C THR A 145 7.41 12.72 1.02
N GLY A 146 6.71 13.05 2.11
CA GLY A 146 7.12 14.09 3.05
C GLY A 146 6.49 13.89 4.42
N ASN A 147 7.04 14.58 5.43
CA ASN A 147 6.86 14.21 6.84
C ASN A 147 5.87 15.09 7.62
N GLU A 148 5.67 16.35 7.19
CA GLU A 148 4.90 17.35 7.94
C GLU A 148 3.87 18.07 7.05
N PRO A 149 2.57 17.75 7.18
CA PRO A 149 2.05 16.48 7.73
C PRO A 149 2.53 15.26 6.90
N PRO A 150 2.42 14.03 7.41
CA PRO A 150 2.84 12.85 6.66
C PRO A 150 2.01 12.69 5.37
N TRP A 151 2.70 12.57 4.24
CA TRP A 151 2.08 12.35 2.93
C TRP A 151 2.94 11.48 2.00
N ARG A 152 2.28 10.78 1.08
CA ARG A 152 2.89 9.94 0.04
C ARG A 152 2.15 10.13 -1.28
N LEU A 153 2.87 10.04 -2.40
CA LEU A 153 2.32 10.14 -3.75
C LEU A 153 2.92 9.08 -4.65
N GLU A 154 2.08 8.36 -5.38
CA GLU A 154 2.45 7.47 -6.49
C GLU A 154 1.80 8.00 -7.77
N LEU A 155 2.59 8.23 -8.82
CA LEU A 155 2.10 8.61 -10.14
C LEU A 155 2.25 7.45 -11.12
N PHE A 156 1.26 7.29 -12.00
CA PHE A 156 1.19 6.19 -12.95
C PHE A 156 1.02 6.76 -14.36
N LYS A 157 2.10 6.79 -15.16
CA LYS A 157 2.13 7.26 -16.56
C LYS A 157 1.62 8.70 -16.74
N ARG A 158 1.68 9.51 -15.67
CA ARG A 158 1.04 10.83 -15.53
C ARG A 158 -0.49 10.85 -15.73
N SER A 159 -1.16 9.70 -15.89
CA SER A 159 -2.60 9.64 -16.17
C SER A 159 -3.47 9.27 -14.96
N ARG A 160 -2.86 8.73 -13.91
CA ARG A 160 -3.46 8.53 -12.58
C ARG A 160 -2.49 8.96 -11.49
N ALA A 161 -3.04 9.38 -10.36
CA ALA A 161 -2.31 9.63 -9.12
C ALA A 161 -2.98 8.87 -7.97
N ARG A 162 -2.17 8.38 -7.04
CA ARG A 162 -2.60 7.89 -5.73
C ARG A 162 -1.88 8.71 -4.67
N PHE A 163 -2.64 9.53 -3.95
CA PHE A 163 -2.15 10.37 -2.87
C PHE A 163 -2.61 9.77 -1.54
N ILE A 164 -1.75 9.80 -0.53
CA ILE A 164 -2.04 9.31 0.81
C ILE A 164 -1.60 10.40 1.78
N THR A 165 -2.47 10.77 2.72
CA THR A 165 -2.21 11.84 3.68
C THR A 165 -2.95 11.58 5.00
N GLY A 166 -2.47 12.19 6.09
CA GLY A 166 -3.10 12.09 7.41
C GLY A 166 -2.57 10.90 8.22
N TYR A 167 -2.87 10.91 9.52
CA TYR A 167 -2.45 9.86 10.47
C TYR A 167 -3.33 8.61 10.40
N ASP A 168 -4.47 8.72 9.74
CA ASP A 168 -5.39 7.66 9.31
C ASP A 168 -5.00 7.05 7.94
N GLU A 169 -3.95 7.57 7.30
CA GLU A 169 -3.47 7.17 5.97
C GLU A 169 -4.55 7.18 4.88
N ALA A 170 -5.44 8.17 4.89
CA ALA A 170 -6.52 8.32 3.93
C ALA A 170 -6.00 8.30 2.48
N VAL A 171 -6.51 7.36 1.69
CA VAL A 171 -6.08 7.09 0.31
C VAL A 171 -7.03 7.78 -0.68
N TYR A 172 -6.46 8.62 -1.55
CA TYR A 172 -7.18 9.33 -2.59
C TYR A 172 -6.64 8.93 -3.96
N GLU A 173 -7.49 8.32 -4.80
CA GLU A 173 -7.16 8.04 -6.19
C GLU A 173 -7.77 9.08 -7.13
N PHE A 174 -7.02 9.41 -8.18
CA PHE A 174 -7.40 10.37 -9.20
C PHE A 174 -7.11 9.81 -10.59
N SER A 175 -7.97 10.16 -11.55
CA SER A 175 -7.82 9.83 -12.97
C SER A 175 -8.04 11.09 -13.80
N SER A 176 -7.45 11.12 -15.00
CA SER A 176 -7.32 12.31 -15.86
C SER A 176 -6.27 13.31 -15.36
N PRO A 177 -5.25 13.60 -16.18
CA PRO A 177 -4.51 14.85 -16.11
C PRO A 177 -5.23 15.88 -16.99
N GLU A 178 -5.96 16.82 -16.41
CA GLU A 178 -6.30 18.03 -17.18
C GLU A 178 -4.99 18.76 -17.48
N THR A 179 -4.54 18.63 -18.74
CA THR A 179 -3.12 18.74 -19.09
C THR A 179 -2.70 20.20 -19.29
N HIS A 180 -2.82 20.99 -18.23
CA HIS A 180 -2.14 22.27 -18.07
C HIS A 180 -0.65 22.03 -17.79
N GLN A 181 0.07 21.45 -18.76
CA GLN A 181 1.53 21.33 -18.76
C GLN A 181 2.16 22.71 -18.96
N ALA A 182 2.10 23.53 -17.91
CA ALA A 182 2.97 24.68 -17.72
C ALA A 182 4.40 24.16 -17.40
N SER A 183 5.08 23.62 -18.42
CA SER A 183 6.49 23.24 -18.35
C SER A 183 7.37 24.49 -18.37
N VAL A 184 7.35 25.21 -17.25
CA VAL A 184 8.40 26.16 -16.88
C VAL A 184 9.73 25.40 -16.80
N ALA A 185 10.84 26.03 -17.17
CA ALA A 185 12.15 25.38 -17.19
C ALA A 185 12.45 24.68 -15.85
N ASN A 186 12.85 23.41 -15.92
CA ASN A 186 13.13 22.50 -14.79
C ASN A 186 11.93 22.12 -13.89
N ALA A 187 10.69 22.47 -14.25
CA ALA A 187 9.47 22.10 -13.51
C ALA A 187 8.44 21.36 -14.37
N THR A 188 7.60 20.55 -13.73
CA THR A 188 6.40 19.94 -14.32
C THR A 188 5.23 20.12 -13.35
N ALA A 189 4.21 20.85 -13.78
CA ALA A 189 2.91 20.92 -13.10
C ALA A 189 1.95 19.88 -13.70
N LEU A 190 1.20 19.19 -12.83
CA LEU A 190 0.15 18.24 -13.17
C LEU A 190 -1.08 18.54 -12.30
N ARG A 191 -2.27 18.64 -12.90
CA ARG A 191 -3.56 18.76 -12.18
C ARG A 191 -4.32 17.46 -12.32
N TYR A 192 -4.78 16.93 -11.20
CA TYR A 192 -5.64 15.76 -11.11
C TYR A 192 -6.90 16.12 -10.32
N THR A 193 -8.04 15.54 -10.71
CA THR A 193 -9.33 15.74 -10.05
C THR A 193 -10.04 14.39 -9.86
N ASN A 194 -10.95 14.36 -8.90
CA ASN A 194 -12.02 13.38 -8.78
C ASN A 194 -13.30 14.12 -8.33
N ASP A 195 -14.37 13.41 -7.97
CA ASP A 195 -15.69 14.00 -7.76
C ASP A 195 -15.72 15.07 -6.64
N ASP A 196 -14.91 14.89 -5.59
CA ASP A 196 -14.90 15.77 -4.40
C ASP A 196 -13.60 16.59 -4.24
N HIS A 197 -12.50 16.23 -4.93
CA HIS A 197 -11.15 16.73 -4.59
C HIS A 197 -10.30 17.14 -5.80
N GLU A 198 -9.42 18.11 -5.55
CA GLU A 198 -8.36 18.53 -6.46
C GLU A 198 -6.96 18.27 -5.86
N LEU A 199 -6.06 17.75 -6.69
CA LEU A 199 -4.65 17.55 -6.42
C LEU A 199 -3.80 18.20 -7.53
N ILE A 200 -3.09 19.27 -7.19
CA ILE A 200 -2.06 19.87 -8.04
C ILE A 200 -0.70 19.36 -7.58
N VAL A 201 0.10 18.80 -8.48
CA VAL A 201 1.47 18.34 -8.21
C VAL A 201 2.47 19.17 -9.01
N GLU A 202 3.38 19.83 -8.31
CA GLU A 202 4.54 20.55 -8.85
C GLU A 202 5.79 19.72 -8.57
N ILE A 203 6.44 19.21 -9.62
CA ILE A 203 7.71 18.46 -9.54
C ILE A 203 8.82 19.35 -10.10
N ARG A 204 9.86 19.60 -9.31
CA ARG A 204 11.07 20.34 -9.73
C ARG A 204 12.25 19.39 -9.81
N ASN A 205 13.00 19.44 -10.92
CA ASN A 205 14.19 18.62 -11.14
C ASN A 205 15.41 19.21 -10.41
N GLU A 206 15.36 19.19 -9.08
CA GLU A 206 16.37 19.74 -8.17
C GLU A 206 16.63 18.79 -6.99
N LEU A 207 17.84 18.84 -6.44
CA LEU A 207 18.27 17.93 -5.37
C LEU A 207 17.51 18.23 -4.07
N CYS A 208 16.61 17.32 -3.70
CA CYS A 208 15.85 17.38 -2.46
C CYS A 208 16.53 16.56 -1.36
N SER A 209 16.44 17.01 -0.11
CA SER A 209 16.87 16.26 1.08
C SER A 209 15.69 16.09 2.02
N ASP A 210 15.40 14.84 2.38
CA ASP A 210 14.38 14.52 3.37
C ASP A 210 14.74 15.11 4.74
N SER A 211 13.77 15.76 5.41
CA SER A 211 14.00 16.52 6.65
C SER A 211 14.32 15.64 7.86
N MET A 212 13.79 14.42 7.91
CA MET A 212 13.89 13.53 9.06
C MET A 212 15.09 12.57 8.98
N SER A 213 15.51 12.20 7.76
CA SER A 213 16.52 11.17 7.53
C SER A 213 17.72 11.60 6.68
N GLY A 214 17.74 12.84 6.17
CA GLY A 214 18.80 13.35 5.29
C GLY A 214 18.92 12.66 3.94
N ALA A 215 17.99 11.74 3.60
CA ALA A 215 18.02 10.99 2.36
C ALA A 215 17.78 11.90 1.15
N ARG A 216 18.62 11.77 0.13
CA ARG A 216 18.58 12.63 -1.05
C ARG A 216 17.75 12.03 -2.18
N ALA A 217 16.99 12.85 -2.88
CA ALA A 217 16.24 12.47 -4.07
C ALA A 217 16.41 13.50 -5.19
N GLY A 218 16.23 13.07 -6.44
CA GLY A 218 16.46 13.89 -7.63
C GLY A 218 15.39 14.93 -7.95
N ALA A 219 14.30 14.98 -7.18
CA ALA A 219 13.27 16.00 -7.32
C ALA A 219 12.74 16.50 -5.97
N ALA A 220 12.55 17.82 -5.88
CA ALA A 220 11.67 18.43 -4.89
C ALA A 220 10.23 18.40 -5.40
N VAL A 221 9.28 18.12 -4.52
CA VAL A 221 7.88 17.93 -4.88
C VAL A 221 6.99 18.70 -3.93
N PHE A 222 6.05 19.44 -4.52
CA PHE A 222 5.01 20.14 -3.79
C PHE A 222 3.65 19.65 -4.29
N ALA A 223 2.84 19.12 -3.39
CA ALA A 223 1.44 18.82 -3.66
C ALA A 223 0.57 19.92 -3.04
N THR A 224 -0.44 20.38 -3.75
CA THR A 224 -1.54 21.15 -3.17
C THR A 224 -2.80 20.31 -3.30
N PHE A 225 -3.36 19.88 -2.17
CA PHE A 225 -4.56 19.04 -2.09
C PHE A 225 -5.61 19.78 -1.26
N ASN A 226 -6.80 19.99 -1.82
CA ASN A 226 -7.90 20.74 -1.19
C ASN A 226 -7.47 22.09 -0.57
N GLY A 227 -6.56 22.80 -1.24
CA GLY A 227 -5.99 24.08 -0.81
C GLY A 227 -4.81 24.00 0.17
N GLN A 228 -4.59 22.88 0.85
CA GLN A 228 -3.43 22.68 1.72
C GLN A 228 -2.20 22.32 0.88
N ARG A 229 -1.04 22.95 1.15
CA ARG A 229 0.24 22.63 0.50
C ARG A 229 1.08 21.69 1.36
N PHE A 230 1.69 20.71 0.70
CA PHE A 230 2.54 19.65 1.21
C PHE A 230 3.89 19.77 0.50
N THR A 231 4.99 19.54 1.22
CA THR A 231 6.36 19.59 0.66
C THR A 231 7.10 18.30 0.97
N GLY A 232 7.97 17.85 0.06
CA GLY A 232 8.70 16.60 0.21
C GLY A 232 9.61 16.28 -0.97
N CYS A 233 10.17 15.07 -0.95
CA CYS A 233 11.16 14.63 -1.94
C CYS A 233 10.62 13.46 -2.76
N GLY A 234 11.02 13.38 -4.03
CA GLY A 234 10.59 12.32 -4.95
C GLY A 234 11.64 11.90 -5.97
N ARG A 235 11.39 10.76 -6.61
CA ARG A 235 12.23 10.23 -7.70
C ARG A 235 11.41 9.46 -8.72
N ILE A 236 11.96 9.38 -9.93
CA ILE A 236 11.47 8.50 -10.99
C ILE A 236 11.76 7.04 -10.60
N LEU A 237 10.79 6.15 -10.83
CA LEU A 237 10.89 4.71 -10.55
C LEU A 237 11.09 3.87 -11.83
N ARG A 238 11.08 4.49 -13.02
CA ARG A 238 11.53 3.83 -14.24
C ARG A 238 13.03 3.59 -14.16
N GLY A 239 13.44 2.33 -14.30
CA GLY A 239 14.85 1.95 -14.36
C GLY A 239 15.59 2.56 -15.57
N PRO A 240 16.93 2.38 -15.65
CA PRO A 240 17.75 2.94 -16.72
C PRO A 240 17.27 2.51 -18.12
N ASN A 241 17.60 3.33 -19.12
CA ASN A 241 17.09 3.20 -20.49
C ASN A 241 17.21 1.77 -21.05
N LYS A 242 16.13 1.30 -21.67
CA LYS A 242 16.21 0.20 -22.64
C LYS A 242 17.29 0.52 -23.69
N ARG A 243 18.15 -0.45 -23.94
CA ARG A 243 18.80 -0.65 -25.23
C ARG A 243 18.19 -1.88 -25.89
#